data_AF-A0A954ZCI4-F1
#
_entry.id   AF-A0A954ZCI4-F1
#
_cell.length_a   1.000
_cell.length_b   1.000
_cell.length_c   1.000
_cell.angle_alpha   90.00
_cell.angle_beta   90.00
_cell.angle_gamma   90.00
#
_symmetry.space_group_name_H-M   'P 1'
#
loop_
_entity.id
_entity.type
_entity.pdbx_description
1 polymer ?
#
loop_
_entity_poly.entity_id
_entity_poly.type
_entity_poly.pdbx_seq_one_letter_code
_entity_poly.pdbx_strand_id
1 'polypeptide(L)'
;MKLLLIESDAKAARALHEQWLNYRSIVWELTHVTHVAEGLAQLQSYAGYDAVLLSVRTAEELKMCFQFASIAPRIPTIVLSPFDRDLDAVRAMELGAEDYLVSTHRDGLAIMRRLRFAIERAKARGAEALPHPREFESAEARLPLMAVGAVADCSVDDVGAETSECWTQSRWTSPASWGSPQLEQDGALAAQPTLAGDIERATLRVLHVEDDRAVRSMVETMLDSYGLVDYQVTGCESVEKAVEYLSQATVDVVLIDMSVVDRQGLETVNFILPHAGSADAVILTCQEDEATAIRCLQMGATDYLYKTELRAEKIGRTLHIGHLRKAQTHYQELIPWRQTLAADGSRIGCDRRRHARYNLTKPIFVVPVLPGNRPDAAHLMDGYSNDISVGGISIEIPPQQRLPGRRLVIGVERDDGQADYATVYVRSMDSLAARIRLSCAFVPPHDDVLREPNLMPTLDLRTCRLKPQLPADVLHAWEQVGVLRRVLVNRAYTCPECGGLPTFRTGCPNCGSARLSSSRLIHHFACAHVGFVADFEEVNELVCPKCRARGMIVGSDFEYLNGPVRCGECDWSDSTPATVGQCLTCELQFPMQRAREEDLIGYHVDRLDPLALVDSH
;
A
#
# COMPACT_ATOMS: atom_id res chain seq x y z
N MET A 1 8.00 -29.39 -5.80
CA MET A 1 7.85 -27.94 -6.01
C MET A 1 9.23 -27.32 -6.09
N LYS A 2 9.50 -26.52 -7.13
CA LYS A 2 10.76 -25.82 -7.34
C LYS A 2 10.66 -24.39 -6.83
N LEU A 3 11.53 -24.01 -5.90
CA LEU A 3 11.53 -22.68 -5.28
C LEU A 3 12.83 -21.96 -5.58
N LEU A 4 12.73 -20.67 -5.90
CA LEU A 4 13.88 -19.78 -5.98
C LEU A 4 13.94 -18.90 -4.73
N LEU A 5 14.92 -19.12 -3.87
CA LEU A 5 15.15 -18.32 -2.66
C LEU A 5 16.21 -17.25 -2.92
N ILE A 6 15.84 -15.99 -2.70
CA ILE A 6 16.76 -14.86 -2.65
C ILE A 6 16.99 -14.53 -1.18
N GLU A 7 18.17 -14.90 -0.68
CA GLU A 7 18.59 -14.62 0.69
C GLU A 7 20.08 -14.29 0.72
N SER A 8 20.41 -13.06 1.10
CA SER A 8 21.80 -12.61 1.20
C SER A 8 22.60 -13.34 2.28
N ASP A 9 21.95 -13.81 3.36
CA ASP A 9 22.60 -14.54 4.45
C ASP A 9 22.56 -16.05 4.21
N ALA A 10 23.69 -16.60 3.78
CA ALA A 10 23.86 -18.04 3.57
C ALA A 10 23.55 -18.90 4.81
N LYS A 11 23.67 -18.38 6.04
CA LYS A 11 23.28 -19.12 7.25
C LYS A 11 21.76 -19.17 7.39
N ALA A 12 21.07 -18.05 7.16
CA ALA A 12 19.61 -17.99 7.17
C ALA A 12 19.02 -18.91 6.08
N ALA A 13 19.60 -18.89 4.87
CA ALA A 13 19.19 -19.78 3.78
C ALA A 13 19.36 -21.26 4.12
N ARG A 14 20.47 -21.64 4.76
CA ARG A 14 20.70 -23.01 5.24
C ARG A 14 19.71 -23.42 6.34
N ALA A 15 19.45 -22.53 7.30
CA ALA A 15 18.49 -22.80 8.37
C ALA A 15 17.07 -23.04 7.82
N LEU A 16 16.63 -22.24 6.84
CA LEU A 16 15.35 -22.45 6.16
C LEU A 16 15.34 -23.80 5.40
N HIS A 17 16.40 -24.10 4.67
CA HIS A 17 16.52 -25.36 3.94
C HIS A 17 16.45 -26.58 4.89
N GLU A 18 17.18 -26.55 6.01
CA GLU A 18 17.18 -27.61 7.02
C GLU A 18 15.81 -27.78 7.70
N GLN A 19 15.14 -26.67 8.01
CA GLN A 19 13.77 -26.71 8.57
C GLN A 19 12.78 -27.37 7.60
N TRP A 20 12.90 -27.10 6.30
CA TRP A 20 11.95 -27.59 5.29
C TRP A 20 12.19 -29.04 4.87
N LEU A 21 13.43 -29.54 4.93
CA LEU A 21 13.73 -30.96 4.66
C LEU A 21 12.99 -31.92 5.60
N ASN A 22 12.61 -31.45 6.79
CA ASN A 22 11.83 -32.24 7.75
C ASN A 22 10.34 -32.34 7.38
N TYR A 23 9.87 -31.56 6.41
CA TYR A 23 8.47 -31.59 5.97
C TYR A 23 8.25 -32.63 4.86
N ARG A 24 7.87 -33.85 5.25
CA ARG A 24 7.82 -35.04 4.38
C ARG A 24 6.66 -35.11 3.38
N SER A 25 5.65 -34.23 3.48
CA SER A 25 4.44 -34.32 2.65
C SER A 25 4.63 -33.78 1.23
N ILE A 26 5.73 -33.07 0.94
CA ILE A 26 6.03 -32.51 -0.39
C ILE A 26 7.54 -32.58 -0.66
N VAL A 27 7.90 -32.96 -1.89
CA VAL A 27 9.30 -32.90 -2.36
C VAL A 27 9.59 -31.49 -2.87
N TRP A 28 10.57 -30.83 -2.28
CA TRP A 28 11.00 -29.48 -2.64
C TRP A 28 12.37 -29.50 -3.31
N GLU A 29 12.55 -28.64 -4.31
CA GLU A 29 13.84 -28.34 -4.92
C GLU A 29 14.10 -26.84 -4.69
N LEU A 30 15.06 -26.52 -3.82
CA LEU A 30 15.39 -25.14 -3.48
C LEU A 30 16.65 -24.69 -4.25
N THR A 31 16.50 -23.70 -5.11
CA THR A 31 17.63 -22.95 -5.66
C THR A 31 17.85 -21.70 -4.80
N HIS A 32 19.04 -21.55 -4.21
CA HIS A 32 19.39 -20.37 -3.41
C HIS A 32 20.32 -19.45 -4.20
N VAL A 33 19.99 -18.16 -4.22
CA VAL A 33 20.83 -17.07 -4.74
C VAL A 33 20.97 -15.99 -3.68
N THR A 34 22.09 -15.27 -3.69
CA THR A 34 22.37 -14.24 -2.67
C THR A 34 22.02 -12.83 -3.13
N HIS A 35 21.83 -12.62 -4.43
CA HIS A 35 21.56 -11.31 -5.01
C HIS A 35 20.33 -11.33 -5.93
N VAL A 36 19.55 -10.24 -5.91
CA VAL A 36 18.36 -10.08 -6.76
C VAL A 36 18.69 -10.20 -8.24
N ALA A 37 19.80 -9.62 -8.69
CA ALA A 37 20.21 -9.69 -10.09
C ALA A 37 20.40 -11.14 -10.57
N GLU A 38 20.96 -12.00 -9.73
CA GLU A 38 21.11 -13.44 -10.01
C GLU A 38 19.75 -14.13 -10.06
N GLY A 39 18.86 -13.82 -9.13
CA GLY A 39 17.49 -14.34 -9.12
C GLY A 39 16.72 -13.97 -10.39
N LEU A 40 16.83 -12.72 -10.85
CA LEU A 40 16.20 -12.26 -12.08
C LEU A 40 16.79 -12.96 -13.33
N ALA A 41 18.11 -13.12 -13.40
CA ALA A 41 18.77 -13.85 -14.48
C ALA A 41 18.35 -15.33 -14.52
N GLN A 42 18.18 -15.94 -13.34
CA GLN A 42 17.74 -17.32 -13.19
C GLN A 42 16.31 -17.52 -13.72
N LEU A 43 15.38 -16.61 -13.39
CA LEU A 43 14.01 -16.66 -13.91
C LEU A 43 13.92 -16.44 -15.42
N GLN A 44 14.79 -15.59 -15.98
CA GLN A 44 14.86 -15.36 -17.43
C GLN A 44 15.44 -16.57 -18.18
N SER A 45 16.31 -17.35 -17.53
CA SER A 45 17.01 -18.49 -18.13
C SER A 45 16.28 -19.83 -17.92
N TYR A 46 15.41 -19.92 -16.91
CA TYR A 46 14.77 -21.17 -16.50
C TYR A 46 13.32 -20.94 -16.04
N ALA A 47 12.34 -21.35 -16.86
CA ALA A 47 10.91 -21.08 -16.64
C ALA A 47 10.19 -22.10 -15.72
N GLY A 48 10.93 -22.83 -14.87
CA GLY A 48 10.40 -24.00 -14.13
C GLY A 48 10.11 -23.80 -12.64
N TYR A 49 10.19 -22.57 -12.11
CA TYR A 49 9.94 -22.32 -10.69
C TYR A 49 8.44 -22.21 -10.36
N ASP A 50 8.02 -22.86 -9.28
CA ASP A 50 6.66 -22.77 -8.73
C ASP A 50 6.46 -21.49 -7.91
N ALA A 51 7.52 -20.94 -7.32
CA ALA A 51 7.47 -19.68 -6.57
C ALA A 51 8.85 -19.03 -6.42
N VAL A 52 8.84 -17.72 -6.15
CA VAL A 52 9.99 -16.95 -5.70
C VAL A 52 9.81 -16.63 -4.23
N LEU A 53 10.81 -16.92 -3.39
CA LEU A 53 10.85 -16.51 -2.00
C LEU A 53 11.90 -15.42 -1.82
N LEU A 54 11.45 -14.22 -1.45
CA LEU A 54 12.30 -13.04 -1.33
C LEU A 54 12.47 -12.69 0.15
N SER A 55 13.67 -12.90 0.68
CA SER A 55 13.99 -12.48 2.04
C SER A 55 14.19 -10.97 2.12
N VAL A 56 13.44 -10.31 3.01
CA VAL A 56 13.41 -8.86 3.18
C VAL A 56 13.57 -8.49 4.65
N ARG A 57 14.54 -7.62 4.96
CA ARG A 57 14.82 -7.11 6.31
C ARG A 57 14.50 -5.63 6.47
N THR A 58 14.17 -4.93 5.40
CA THR A 58 13.84 -3.49 5.47
C THR A 58 12.64 -3.17 4.58
N ALA A 59 11.90 -2.11 4.92
CA ALA A 59 10.80 -1.65 4.08
C ALA A 59 11.27 -1.21 2.67
N GLU A 60 12.52 -0.78 2.53
CA GLU A 60 13.10 -0.43 1.22
C GLU A 60 13.33 -1.64 0.33
N GLU A 61 13.74 -2.76 0.93
CA GLU A 61 13.96 -4.04 0.27
C GLU A 61 12.65 -4.64 -0.31
N LEU A 62 11.48 -4.26 0.21
CA LEU A 62 10.18 -4.66 -0.37
C LEU A 62 10.04 -4.28 -1.85
N LYS A 63 10.69 -3.19 -2.29
CA LYS A 63 10.69 -2.73 -3.68
C LYS A 63 11.24 -3.77 -4.66
N MET A 64 12.05 -4.71 -4.18
CA MET A 64 12.59 -5.80 -5.00
C MET A 64 11.48 -6.74 -5.48
N CYS A 65 10.37 -6.86 -4.72
CA CYS A 65 9.22 -7.68 -5.09
C CYS A 65 8.63 -7.28 -6.45
N PHE A 66 8.53 -5.96 -6.69
CA PHE A 66 8.02 -5.43 -7.96
C PHE A 66 8.80 -5.94 -9.17
N GLN A 67 10.12 -6.14 -9.05
CA GLN A 67 10.96 -6.59 -10.15
C GLN A 67 10.63 -8.05 -10.53
N PHE A 68 10.40 -8.91 -9.54
CA PHE A 68 10.03 -10.30 -9.74
C PHE A 68 8.61 -10.45 -10.27
N ALA A 69 7.64 -9.77 -9.65
CA ALA A 69 6.25 -9.72 -10.12
C ALA A 69 6.16 -9.18 -11.56
N SER A 70 7.00 -8.20 -11.91
CA SER A 70 7.07 -7.65 -13.26
C SER A 70 7.72 -8.60 -14.26
N ILE A 71 8.73 -9.39 -13.90
CA ILE A 71 9.47 -10.24 -14.87
C ILE A 71 8.79 -11.59 -15.05
N ALA A 72 8.24 -12.16 -13.98
CA ALA A 72 7.58 -13.46 -13.97
C ALA A 72 6.21 -13.37 -13.29
N PRO A 73 5.22 -12.68 -13.89
CA PRO A 73 3.92 -12.43 -13.26
C PRO A 73 3.12 -13.71 -12.97
N ARG A 74 3.45 -14.83 -13.61
CA ARG A 74 2.82 -16.13 -13.37
C ARG A 74 3.48 -16.95 -12.25
N ILE A 75 4.63 -16.50 -11.75
CA ILE A 75 5.35 -17.15 -10.65
C ILE A 75 5.11 -16.29 -9.41
N PRO A 76 4.38 -16.79 -8.39
CA PRO A 76 4.08 -16.01 -7.21
C PRO A 76 5.36 -15.61 -6.48
N THR A 77 5.49 -14.32 -6.17
CA THR A 77 6.58 -13.80 -5.34
C THR A 77 6.09 -13.70 -3.90
N ILE A 78 6.63 -14.50 -3.00
CA ILE A 78 6.33 -14.46 -1.57
C ILE A 78 7.47 -13.73 -0.85
N VAL A 79 7.12 -12.74 -0.04
CA VAL A 79 8.05 -12.03 0.85
C VAL A 79 8.23 -12.81 2.14
N LEU A 80 9.47 -12.99 2.58
CA LEU A 80 9.82 -13.58 3.85
C LEU A 80 10.56 -12.53 4.69
N SER A 81 10.07 -12.18 5.87
CA SER A 81 10.69 -11.14 6.70
C SER A 81 10.74 -11.51 8.18
N PRO A 82 11.78 -11.14 8.95
CA PRO A 82 11.76 -11.34 10.40
C PRO A 82 10.81 -10.38 11.13
N PHE A 83 10.29 -9.36 10.44
CA PHE A 83 9.42 -8.34 11.02
C PHE A 83 7.95 -8.67 10.81
N ASP A 84 7.18 -8.67 11.91
CA ASP A 84 5.72 -8.81 11.88
C ASP A 84 5.07 -7.43 11.97
N ARG A 85 5.10 -6.69 10.87
CA ARG A 85 4.50 -5.35 10.76
C ARG A 85 3.45 -5.36 9.65
N ASP A 86 2.21 -5.04 10.00
CA ASP A 86 1.10 -5.02 9.05
C ASP A 86 1.32 -4.07 7.86
N LEU A 87 1.90 -2.89 8.11
CA LEU A 87 2.23 -1.93 7.06
C LEU A 87 3.24 -2.47 6.04
N ASP A 88 4.23 -3.24 6.47
CA ASP A 88 5.19 -3.87 5.56
C ASP A 88 4.51 -4.95 4.70
N ALA A 89 3.55 -5.66 5.30
CA ALA A 89 2.78 -6.67 4.61
C ALA A 89 1.88 -6.07 3.54
N VAL A 90 1.10 -5.04 3.89
CA VAL A 90 0.28 -4.25 2.96
C VAL A 90 1.15 -3.72 1.82
N ARG A 91 2.29 -3.11 2.15
CA ARG A 91 3.21 -2.57 1.16
C ARG A 91 3.80 -3.64 0.24
N ALA A 92 4.09 -4.83 0.74
CA ALA A 92 4.53 -5.95 -0.08
C ALA A 92 3.47 -6.34 -1.12
N MET A 93 2.20 -6.39 -0.71
CA MET A 93 1.08 -6.71 -1.61
C MET A 93 0.91 -5.64 -2.70
N GLU A 94 0.94 -4.35 -2.33
CA GLU A 94 0.92 -3.25 -3.31
C GLU A 94 2.04 -3.36 -4.36
N LEU A 95 3.19 -3.92 -3.96
CA LEU A 95 4.36 -4.13 -4.82
C LEU A 95 4.34 -5.46 -5.60
N GLY A 96 3.23 -6.20 -5.55
CA GLY A 96 3.03 -7.42 -6.35
C GLY A 96 3.45 -8.70 -5.66
N ALA A 97 3.63 -8.69 -4.33
CA ALA A 97 3.81 -9.93 -3.59
C ALA A 97 2.50 -10.72 -3.63
N GLU A 98 2.60 -12.04 -3.79
CA GLU A 98 1.46 -12.94 -3.59
C GLU A 98 1.21 -13.16 -2.09
N ASP A 99 2.25 -13.09 -1.25
CA ASP A 99 2.11 -13.28 0.19
C ASP A 99 3.28 -12.63 0.97
N TYR A 100 3.07 -12.38 2.26
CA TYR A 100 4.10 -11.97 3.21
C TYR A 100 4.10 -12.93 4.40
N LEU A 101 5.24 -13.56 4.63
CA LEU A 101 5.47 -14.52 5.70
C LEU A 101 6.49 -13.97 6.70
N VAL A 102 6.23 -14.22 7.98
CA VAL A 102 7.14 -13.82 9.06
C VAL A 102 8.06 -14.99 9.42
N SER A 103 9.36 -14.84 9.19
CA SER A 103 10.37 -15.91 9.32
C SER A 103 10.68 -16.32 10.76
N THR A 104 10.29 -15.51 11.75
CA THR A 104 10.49 -15.79 13.18
C THR A 104 9.40 -16.69 13.79
N HIS A 105 8.45 -17.16 12.99
CA HIS A 105 7.47 -18.15 13.45
C HIS A 105 8.20 -19.40 13.95
N ARG A 106 7.96 -19.78 15.21
CA ARG A 106 8.56 -20.97 15.84
C ARG A 106 8.09 -22.28 15.20
N ASP A 107 7.08 -22.20 14.33
CA ASP A 107 6.49 -23.33 13.64
C ASP A 107 6.78 -23.26 12.14
N GLY A 108 7.75 -24.06 11.70
CA GLY A 108 8.06 -24.21 10.27
C GLY A 108 6.86 -24.73 9.46
N LEU A 109 5.92 -25.44 10.10
CA LEU A 109 4.70 -25.94 9.45
C LEU A 109 3.81 -24.81 8.95
N ALA A 110 3.67 -23.73 9.73
CA ALA A 110 2.85 -22.58 9.38
C ALA A 110 3.37 -21.85 8.14
N ILE A 111 4.70 -21.64 8.06
CA ILE A 111 5.35 -21.04 6.89
C ILE A 111 5.13 -21.92 5.66
N MET A 112 5.31 -23.24 5.80
CA MET A 112 5.16 -24.18 4.69
C MET A 112 3.71 -24.28 4.19
N ARG A 113 2.73 -24.29 5.09
CA ARG A 113 1.30 -24.25 4.73
C ARG A 113 0.97 -22.98 3.95
N ARG A 114 1.38 -21.82 4.46
CA ARG A 114 1.15 -20.52 3.79
C ARG A 114 1.84 -20.43 2.44
N LEU A 115 3.08 -20.91 2.33
CA LEU A 115 3.81 -20.99 1.06
C LEU A 115 3.07 -21.86 0.05
N ARG A 116 2.60 -23.04 0.47
CA ARG A 116 1.83 -23.94 -0.38
C ARG A 116 0.51 -23.28 -0.82
N PHE A 117 -0.21 -22.63 0.08
CA PHE A 117 -1.46 -21.94 -0.24
C PHE A 117 -1.23 -20.82 -1.25
N ALA A 118 -0.17 -20.02 -1.12
CA ALA A 118 0.19 -19.01 -2.11
C ALA A 118 0.43 -19.61 -3.51
N ILE A 119 1.11 -20.75 -3.59
CA ILE A 119 1.37 -21.46 -4.85
C ILE A 119 0.08 -22.02 -5.45
N GLU A 120 -0.74 -22.70 -4.64
CA GLU A 120 -1.99 -23.30 -5.12
C GLU A 120 -2.99 -22.22 -5.56
N ARG A 121 -3.05 -21.07 -4.88
CA ARG A 121 -3.82 -19.90 -5.34
C ARG A 121 -3.35 -19.38 -6.70
N ALA A 122 -2.03 -19.20 -6.86
CA ALA A 122 -1.47 -18.75 -8.13
C ALA A 122 -1.74 -19.75 -9.28
N LYS A 123 -1.70 -21.05 -8.97
CA LYS A 123 -2.04 -22.12 -9.93
C LYS A 123 -3.51 -22.14 -10.30
N ALA A 124 -4.42 -21.95 -9.33
CA ALA A 124 -5.86 -21.87 -9.57
C ALA A 124 -6.19 -20.70 -10.51
N ARG A 125 -5.61 -19.52 -10.29
CA ARG A 125 -5.72 -18.37 -11.21
C ARG A 125 -5.20 -18.69 -12.61
N GLY A 126 -4.11 -19.46 -12.73
CA GLY A 126 -3.55 -19.88 -14.01
C GLY A 126 -4.39 -20.92 -14.76
N ALA A 127 -5.29 -21.65 -14.08
CA ALA A 127 -6.16 -22.68 -14.66
C ALA A 127 -7.47 -22.11 -15.22
N GLU A 128 -7.93 -20.95 -14.75
CA GLU A 128 -9.08 -20.18 -15.28
C GLU A 128 -8.75 -19.36 -16.55
N ALA A 129 -7.73 -19.76 -17.31
CA ALA A 129 -7.32 -19.04 -18.52
C ALA A 129 -8.38 -19.11 -19.64
N LEU A 130 -9.16 -18.01 -19.74
CA LEU A 130 -9.86 -17.43 -20.91
C LEU A 130 -10.78 -18.37 -21.74
N PRO A 131 -12.04 -17.97 -22.02
CA PRO A 131 -12.79 -18.60 -23.09
C PRO A 131 -11.99 -18.55 -24.40
N HIS A 132 -11.83 -19.69 -25.03
CA HIS A 132 -11.14 -19.83 -26.31
C HIS A 132 -11.82 -18.94 -27.36
N PRO A 133 -11.08 -18.21 -28.23
CA PRO A 133 -11.65 -17.32 -29.26
C PRO A 133 -12.54 -17.99 -30.33
N ARG A 134 -12.89 -19.28 -30.18
CA ARG A 134 -13.70 -20.04 -31.15
C ARG A 134 -15.18 -20.12 -30.79
N GLU A 135 -15.60 -19.65 -29.61
CA GLU A 135 -17.01 -19.71 -29.19
C GLU A 135 -17.83 -18.44 -29.51
N PHE A 136 -17.20 -17.38 -30.03
CA PHE A 136 -17.88 -16.14 -30.44
C PHE A 136 -18.29 -16.08 -31.93
N GLU A 137 -18.25 -17.20 -32.66
CA GLU A 137 -18.71 -17.26 -34.07
C GLU A 137 -20.16 -17.73 -34.23
N SER A 138 -20.95 -17.88 -33.15
CA SER A 138 -22.31 -18.46 -33.27
C SER A 138 -23.46 -17.74 -32.57
N ALA A 139 -23.28 -16.47 -32.17
CA ALA A 139 -24.38 -15.67 -31.61
C ALA A 139 -24.67 -14.40 -32.46
N GLU A 140 -24.86 -14.58 -33.77
CA GLU A 140 -25.75 -13.71 -34.52
C GLU A 140 -27.19 -14.00 -34.10
N ALA A 141 -27.78 -13.20 -33.21
CA ALA A 141 -29.23 -13.12 -33.08
C ALA A 141 -29.71 -11.80 -32.47
N ARG A 142 -30.13 -10.90 -33.37
CA ARG A 142 -31.30 -10.01 -33.25
C ARG A 142 -31.24 -8.85 -32.27
N LEU A 143 -30.88 -7.68 -32.80
CA LEU A 143 -31.59 -6.43 -32.50
C LEU A 143 -32.03 -5.76 -33.82
N PRO A 144 -33.18 -5.05 -33.85
CA PRO A 144 -33.91 -4.74 -35.07
C PRO A 144 -33.36 -3.50 -35.76
N LEU A 145 -33.25 -3.59 -37.09
CA LEU A 145 -33.21 -2.44 -38.00
C LEU A 145 -34.45 -1.55 -37.77
N MET A 146 -34.22 -0.30 -37.37
CA MET A 146 -35.07 0.82 -37.75
C MET A 146 -34.22 1.78 -38.59
N ALA A 147 -34.51 1.78 -39.88
CA ALA A 147 -33.97 2.67 -40.87
C ALA A 147 -34.72 4.01 -40.86
N VAL A 148 -33.99 5.14 -40.83
CA VAL A 148 -34.23 6.40 -41.57
C VAL A 148 -32.90 7.17 -41.45
N GLY A 149 -32.23 7.71 -42.48
CA GLY A 149 -32.45 7.83 -43.90
C GLY A 149 -31.40 8.80 -44.47
N ALA A 150 -31.08 8.61 -45.76
CA ALA A 150 -30.36 9.53 -46.66
C ALA A 150 -28.85 9.76 -46.43
N VAL A 151 -28.08 8.83 -47.00
CA VAL A 151 -26.80 9.16 -47.66
C VAL A 151 -27.15 9.92 -48.94
N ALA A 152 -26.62 11.13 -49.09
CA ALA A 152 -26.51 11.77 -50.39
C ALA A 152 -25.13 11.42 -50.96
N ASP A 153 -25.17 10.68 -52.07
CA ASP A 153 -24.09 10.49 -53.03
C ASP A 153 -23.33 11.80 -53.27
N CYS A 154 -22.01 11.74 -53.34
CA CYS A 154 -21.26 12.37 -54.42
C CYS A 154 -19.94 11.61 -54.66
N SER A 155 -19.81 11.20 -55.91
CA SER A 155 -18.74 10.45 -56.52
C SER A 155 -17.42 11.22 -56.61
N VAL A 156 -16.37 10.41 -56.70
CA VAL A 156 -15.04 10.76 -57.22
C VAL A 156 -15.19 11.43 -58.59
N ASP A 157 -14.68 12.64 -58.75
CA ASP A 157 -13.76 13.04 -59.83
C ASP A 157 -13.37 14.54 -59.75
N ASP A 158 -12.05 14.73 -59.65
CA ASP A 158 -11.24 15.78 -60.26
C ASP A 158 -11.05 17.21 -59.68
N VAL A 159 -9.80 17.66 -59.86
CA VAL A 159 -9.23 19.02 -59.83
C VAL A 159 -8.69 19.60 -58.50
N GLY A 160 -7.37 19.46 -58.31
CA GLY A 160 -6.44 20.60 -58.31
C GLY A 160 -6.21 21.42 -57.03
N ALA A 161 -4.98 21.28 -56.49
CA ALA A 161 -4.04 22.35 -56.11
C ALA A 161 -4.36 23.36 -54.97
N GLU A 162 -3.32 23.51 -54.11
CA GLU A 162 -2.92 24.71 -53.33
C GLU A 162 -3.60 24.96 -51.95
N THR A 163 -2.82 24.71 -50.88
CA THR A 163 -2.24 25.68 -49.91
C THR A 163 -3.19 26.02 -48.75
N SER A 164 -2.97 25.44 -47.56
CA SER A 164 -2.25 26.04 -46.42
C SER A 164 -2.74 27.44 -46.06
N GLU A 165 -3.66 27.55 -45.09
CA GLU A 165 -3.79 28.62 -44.08
C GLU A 165 -5.20 28.60 -43.45
N CYS A 166 -5.32 28.11 -42.21
CA CYS A 166 -6.21 28.70 -41.21
C CYS A 166 -5.95 28.06 -39.83
N TRP A 167 -6.20 28.81 -38.76
CA TRP A 167 -5.96 28.51 -37.34
C TRP A 167 -4.57 28.89 -36.79
N THR A 168 -4.23 30.18 -36.91
CA THR A 168 -3.52 30.87 -35.82
C THR A 168 -4.41 31.98 -35.26
N GLN A 169 -4.76 31.88 -33.97
CA GLN A 169 -4.92 32.97 -32.99
C GLN A 169 -5.89 32.60 -31.86
N SER A 170 -5.35 32.12 -30.74
CA SER A 170 -5.77 32.57 -29.42
C SER A 170 -4.54 32.56 -28.50
N ARG A 171 -4.05 33.75 -28.17
CA ARG A 171 -3.02 34.00 -27.17
C ARG A 171 -3.65 33.81 -25.80
N TRP A 172 -3.09 32.92 -24.98
CA TRP A 172 -3.37 32.89 -23.56
C TRP A 172 -2.50 33.93 -22.83
N THR A 173 -3.16 34.90 -22.22
CA THR A 173 -2.61 35.76 -21.17
C THR A 173 -2.98 35.15 -19.81
N SER A 174 -1.99 35.00 -18.93
CA SER A 174 -2.11 34.41 -17.59
C SER A 174 -3.32 34.93 -16.80
N PRO A 175 -4.14 34.07 -16.15
CA PRO A 175 -5.19 34.54 -15.27
C PRO A 175 -4.65 34.79 -13.86
N ALA A 176 -4.35 36.06 -13.57
CA ALA A 176 -4.28 36.59 -12.22
C ALA A 176 -5.56 37.39 -11.96
N SER A 177 -6.63 36.77 -11.42
CA SER A 177 -7.76 37.50 -10.78
C SER A 177 -8.98 36.63 -10.43
N TRP A 178 -8.95 35.81 -9.38
CA TRP A 178 -10.17 35.37 -8.67
C TRP A 178 -9.73 35.06 -7.22
N GLY A 179 -10.10 35.80 -6.16
CA GLY A 179 -11.42 36.34 -5.86
C GLY A 179 -12.12 35.33 -4.97
N SER A 180 -11.92 35.42 -3.65
CA SER A 180 -12.49 34.53 -2.65
C SER A 180 -14.02 34.48 -2.74
N PRO A 181 -14.65 33.30 -2.89
CA PRO A 181 -16.06 33.13 -2.59
C PRO A 181 -16.24 32.40 -1.25
N GLN A 182 -17.10 32.95 -0.40
CA GLN A 182 -17.62 32.31 0.80
C GLN A 182 -18.89 31.50 0.48
N LEU A 183 -19.02 30.38 1.19
CA LEU A 183 -20.24 29.65 1.63
C LEU A 183 -20.99 28.68 0.69
N GLU A 184 -21.09 27.46 1.24
CA GLU A 184 -22.24 26.54 1.35
C GLU A 184 -22.57 25.47 0.27
N GLN A 185 -22.26 24.24 0.69
CA GLN A 185 -23.07 23.01 0.74
C GLN A 185 -23.51 22.26 -0.54
N ASP A 186 -23.03 21.00 -0.55
CA ASP A 186 -23.61 19.74 -1.05
C ASP A 186 -23.61 19.44 -2.56
N GLY A 187 -22.99 18.30 -2.91
CA GLY A 187 -23.12 17.67 -4.22
C GLY A 187 -22.12 16.56 -4.58
N ALA A 188 -22.09 15.46 -3.82
CA ALA A 188 -21.68 14.08 -4.16
C ALA A 188 -20.42 13.82 -5.04
N LEU A 189 -19.34 13.40 -4.35
CA LEU A 189 -18.14 12.75 -4.90
C LEU A 189 -18.40 11.28 -5.30
N ALA A 190 -17.81 10.85 -6.42
CA ALA A 190 -17.34 9.47 -6.59
C ALA A 190 -15.82 9.48 -6.37
N ALA A 191 -15.37 8.93 -5.25
CA ALA A 191 -14.00 9.01 -4.74
C ALA A 191 -13.14 7.79 -5.13
N GLN A 192 -11.84 8.00 -5.36
CA GLN A 192 -10.78 7.00 -5.23
C GLN A 192 -9.98 7.26 -3.94
N PRO A 193 -9.49 6.23 -3.22
CA PRO A 193 -8.88 6.42 -1.90
C PRO A 193 -7.41 6.87 -1.99
N THR A 194 -7.09 7.93 -1.25
CA THR A 194 -5.75 8.43 -0.90
C THR A 194 -5.45 8.07 0.56
N LEU A 195 -4.17 7.94 0.94
CA LEU A 195 -3.77 7.74 2.35
C LEU A 195 -2.87 8.90 2.82
N ALA A 196 -3.37 9.59 3.85
CA ALA A 196 -2.81 10.72 4.59
C ALA A 196 -3.21 12.16 4.14
N GLY A 197 -4.50 12.36 3.84
CA GLY A 197 -5.34 13.17 4.75
C GLY A 197 -5.93 12.22 5.80
N ASP A 198 -6.47 12.70 6.93
CA ASP A 198 -7.07 11.87 8.01
C ASP A 198 -7.58 10.54 7.46
N ILE A 199 -6.90 9.43 7.81
CA ILE A 199 -7.19 8.14 7.17
C ILE A 199 -8.61 7.77 7.58
N GLU A 200 -9.61 8.07 6.74
CA GLU A 200 -10.79 7.25 6.68
C GLU A 200 -10.25 5.85 6.41
N ARG A 201 -10.20 5.04 7.48
CA ARG A 201 -9.81 3.64 7.40
C ARG A 201 -10.61 3.06 6.26
N ALA A 202 -9.96 2.44 5.27
CA ALA A 202 -10.68 1.80 4.18
C ALA A 202 -11.77 0.92 4.79
N THR A 203 -13.02 1.11 4.37
CA THR A 203 -14.15 0.37 4.94
C THR A 203 -14.34 -0.92 4.15
N LEU A 204 -14.25 -2.08 4.81
CA LEU A 204 -14.53 -3.38 4.20
C LEU A 204 -15.82 -3.97 4.77
N ARG A 205 -16.77 -4.27 3.89
CA ARG A 205 -18.02 -4.95 4.25
C ARG A 205 -17.78 -6.45 4.28
N VAL A 206 -17.84 -7.02 5.47
CA VAL A 206 -17.56 -8.44 5.72
C VAL A 206 -18.86 -9.16 6.03
N LEU A 207 -19.22 -10.16 5.23
CA LEU A 207 -20.26 -11.11 5.57
C LEU A 207 -19.63 -12.28 6.33
N HIS A 208 -19.94 -12.44 7.61
CA HIS A 208 -19.43 -13.53 8.44
C HIS A 208 -20.50 -14.61 8.62
N VAL A 209 -20.29 -15.78 8.01
CA VAL A 209 -21.18 -16.94 8.05
C VAL A 209 -20.72 -17.89 9.14
N GLU A 210 -21.38 -17.84 10.31
CA GLU A 210 -21.02 -18.54 11.54
C GLU A 210 -22.28 -18.67 12.43
N ASP A 211 -22.63 -19.90 12.81
CA ASP A 211 -23.82 -20.17 13.61
C ASP A 211 -23.61 -19.83 15.10
N ASP A 212 -22.38 -19.98 15.62
CA ASP A 212 -22.05 -19.60 17.00
C ASP A 212 -21.96 -18.08 17.15
N ARG A 213 -22.98 -17.51 17.82
CA ARG A 213 -23.03 -16.08 18.15
C ARG A 213 -21.81 -15.59 18.92
N ALA A 214 -21.24 -16.40 19.82
CA ALA A 214 -20.07 -16.02 20.59
C ALA A 214 -18.83 -15.91 19.69
N VAL A 215 -18.67 -16.81 18.72
CA VAL A 215 -17.59 -16.75 17.73
C VAL A 215 -17.77 -15.54 16.80
N ARG A 216 -19.01 -15.25 16.36
CA ARG A 216 -19.31 -14.03 15.59
C ARG A 216 -18.89 -12.76 16.33
N SER A 217 -19.34 -12.59 17.57
CA SER A 217 -18.98 -11.41 18.38
C SER A 217 -17.49 -11.32 18.68
N MET A 218 -16.81 -12.46 18.86
CA MET A 218 -15.36 -12.51 19.05
C MET A 218 -14.62 -12.02 17.80
N VAL A 219 -14.99 -12.52 16.61
CA VAL A 219 -14.40 -12.12 15.33
C VAL A 219 -14.64 -10.64 15.03
N GLU A 220 -15.85 -10.15 15.27
CA GLU A 220 -16.20 -8.73 15.14
C GLU A 220 -15.30 -7.85 16.04
N THR A 221 -15.17 -8.21 17.32
CA THR A 221 -14.28 -7.50 18.26
C THR A 221 -12.82 -7.52 17.82
N MET A 222 -12.35 -8.64 17.26
CA MET A 222 -10.98 -8.78 16.75
C MET A 222 -10.74 -7.86 15.54
N LEU A 223 -11.70 -7.76 14.63
CA LEU A 223 -11.60 -6.90 13.44
C LEU A 223 -11.65 -5.41 13.83
N ASP A 224 -12.52 -5.02 14.76
CA ASP A 224 -12.57 -3.66 15.31
C ASP A 224 -11.24 -3.22 15.94
N SER A 225 -10.56 -4.17 16.58
CA SER A 225 -9.30 -3.94 17.27
C SER A 225 -8.08 -3.84 16.34
N TYR A 226 -8.19 -4.23 15.06
CA TYR A 226 -7.06 -4.23 14.11
C TYR A 226 -6.57 -2.81 13.76
N GLY A 227 -7.49 -1.85 13.65
CA GLY A 227 -7.17 -0.42 13.61
C GLY A 227 -6.60 0.16 12.31
N LEU A 228 -6.27 -0.66 11.30
CA LEU A 228 -5.83 -0.22 9.96
C LEU A 228 -6.96 -0.10 8.93
N VAL A 229 -8.07 -0.81 9.14
CA VAL A 229 -9.26 -0.87 8.28
C VAL A 229 -10.49 -0.80 9.15
N ASP A 230 -11.56 -0.21 8.62
CA ASP A 230 -12.87 -0.19 9.27
C ASP A 230 -13.68 -1.38 8.73
N TYR A 231 -13.95 -2.37 9.57
CA TYR A 231 -14.68 -3.56 9.12
C TYR A 231 -16.15 -3.44 9.48
N GLN A 232 -17.01 -3.38 8.46
CA GLN A 232 -18.45 -3.47 8.64
C GLN A 232 -18.88 -4.95 8.59
N VAL A 233 -18.94 -5.59 9.74
CA VAL A 233 -19.24 -7.03 9.85
C VAL A 233 -20.75 -7.26 9.92
N THR A 234 -21.28 -8.04 8.99
CA THR A 234 -22.66 -8.56 9.03
C THR A 234 -22.62 -10.06 9.27
N GLY A 235 -23.24 -10.52 10.37
CA GLY A 235 -23.26 -11.93 10.73
C GLY A 235 -24.46 -12.70 10.20
N CYS A 236 -24.23 -13.83 9.54
CA CYS A 236 -25.25 -14.82 9.15
C CYS A 236 -25.01 -16.14 9.87
N GLU A 237 -26.09 -16.84 10.24
CA GLU A 237 -26.03 -18.09 11.01
C GLU A 237 -26.26 -19.36 10.19
N SER A 238 -26.55 -19.23 8.88
CA SER A 238 -26.75 -20.35 7.96
C SER A 238 -26.35 -19.98 6.53
N VAL A 239 -26.12 -20.98 5.69
CA VAL A 239 -25.81 -20.76 4.26
C VAL A 239 -26.99 -20.14 3.53
N GLU A 240 -28.23 -20.54 3.84
CA GLU A 240 -29.40 -19.94 3.18
C GLU A 240 -29.47 -18.43 3.40
N LYS A 241 -29.26 -17.98 4.65
CA LYS A 241 -29.26 -16.55 4.98
C LYS A 241 -28.10 -15.82 4.33
N ALA A 242 -26.93 -16.46 4.22
CA ALA A 242 -25.78 -15.88 3.55
C ALA A 242 -26.06 -15.68 2.05
N VAL A 243 -26.63 -16.68 1.36
CA VAL A 243 -27.00 -16.60 -0.05
C VAL A 243 -28.11 -15.55 -0.29
N GLU A 244 -29.11 -15.50 0.59
CA GLU A 244 -30.14 -14.46 0.54
C GLU A 244 -29.54 -13.06 0.65
N TYR A 245 -28.63 -12.84 1.60
CA TYR A 245 -27.95 -11.56 1.79
C TYR A 245 -27.09 -11.18 0.58
N LEU A 246 -26.29 -12.12 0.05
CA LEU A 246 -25.44 -11.92 -1.13
C LEU A 246 -26.25 -11.55 -2.39
N SER A 247 -27.52 -11.98 -2.46
CA SER A 247 -28.41 -11.59 -3.57
C SER A 247 -28.95 -10.16 -3.47
N GLN A 248 -28.90 -9.55 -2.28
CA GLN A 248 -29.53 -8.26 -1.97
C GLN A 248 -28.51 -7.14 -1.70
N ALA A 249 -27.29 -7.49 -1.28
CA ALA A 249 -26.27 -6.56 -0.87
C ALA A 249 -24.89 -6.93 -1.44
N THR A 250 -24.10 -5.90 -1.75
CA THR A 250 -22.70 -6.06 -2.14
C THR A 250 -21.83 -6.19 -0.90
N VAL A 251 -20.92 -7.16 -0.91
CA VAL A 251 -19.94 -7.41 0.14
C VAL A 251 -18.55 -7.48 -0.45
N ASP A 252 -17.55 -7.06 0.32
CA ASP A 252 -16.15 -7.05 -0.14
C ASP A 252 -15.46 -8.35 0.25
N VAL A 253 -15.84 -8.92 1.39
CA VAL A 253 -15.31 -10.18 1.93
C VAL A 253 -16.45 -11.06 2.44
N VAL A 254 -16.42 -12.35 2.13
CA VAL A 254 -17.24 -13.38 2.76
C VAL A 254 -16.33 -14.28 3.61
N LEU A 255 -16.51 -14.20 4.92
CA LEU A 255 -15.81 -15.02 5.91
C LEU A 255 -16.69 -16.22 6.25
N ILE A 256 -16.26 -17.42 5.85
CA ILE A 256 -17.09 -18.62 5.85
C ILE A 256 -16.60 -19.61 6.90
N ASP A 257 -17.37 -19.90 7.94
CA ASP A 257 -17.15 -21.10 8.73
C ASP A 257 -17.53 -22.36 7.95
N MET A 258 -16.69 -23.39 8.00
CA MET A 258 -16.98 -24.68 7.37
C MET A 258 -18.05 -25.48 8.12
N SER A 259 -18.32 -25.19 9.39
CA SER A 259 -19.22 -25.98 10.23
C SER A 259 -20.43 -25.17 10.70
N VAL A 260 -21.36 -24.86 9.79
CA VAL A 260 -22.59 -24.14 10.13
C VAL A 260 -23.78 -25.10 10.26
N VAL A 261 -24.89 -24.59 10.82
CA VAL A 261 -26.04 -25.41 11.24
C VAL A 261 -26.69 -26.22 10.10
N ASP A 262 -26.67 -25.71 8.87
CA ASP A 262 -27.36 -26.26 7.71
C ASP A 262 -26.44 -27.02 6.73
N ARG A 263 -25.12 -26.79 6.78
CA ARG A 263 -24.11 -27.43 5.89
C ARG A 263 -22.76 -27.62 6.56
N GLN A 264 -22.02 -28.64 6.12
CA GLN A 264 -20.70 -28.98 6.70
C GLN A 264 -19.60 -29.10 5.65
N GLY A 265 -18.39 -28.70 6.03
CA GLY A 265 -17.17 -28.90 5.28
C GLY A 265 -17.16 -28.18 3.94
N LEU A 266 -16.66 -28.88 2.91
CA LEU A 266 -16.55 -28.35 1.54
C LEU A 266 -17.91 -28.04 0.90
N GLU A 267 -18.99 -28.66 1.38
CA GLU A 267 -20.33 -28.36 0.87
C GLU A 267 -20.72 -26.91 1.18
N THR A 268 -20.41 -26.42 2.37
CA THR A 268 -20.65 -25.01 2.75
C THR A 268 -19.99 -24.05 1.77
N VAL A 269 -18.72 -24.30 1.44
CA VAL A 269 -17.94 -23.49 0.50
C VAL A 269 -18.51 -23.58 -0.92
N ASN A 270 -18.83 -24.79 -1.39
CA ASN A 270 -19.39 -25.03 -2.72
C ASN A 270 -20.74 -24.32 -2.95
N PHE A 271 -21.53 -24.15 -1.90
CA PHE A 271 -22.82 -23.46 -1.98
C PHE A 271 -22.69 -21.94 -1.89
N ILE A 272 -21.76 -21.39 -1.11
CA ILE A 272 -21.62 -19.93 -0.94
C ILE A 272 -20.84 -19.29 -2.10
N LEU A 273 -19.74 -19.91 -2.53
CA LEU A 273 -18.81 -19.32 -3.52
C LEU A 273 -19.49 -18.84 -4.81
N PRO A 274 -20.40 -19.59 -5.45
CA PRO A 274 -21.07 -19.12 -6.68
C PRO A 274 -21.88 -17.83 -6.51
N HIS A 275 -22.31 -17.52 -5.29
CA HIS A 275 -23.09 -16.32 -4.96
C HIS A 275 -22.22 -15.16 -4.46
N ALA A 276 -20.94 -15.42 -4.16
CA ALA A 276 -20.03 -14.40 -3.62
C ALA A 276 -19.58 -13.37 -4.68
N GLY A 277 -19.77 -13.65 -5.97
CA GLY A 277 -19.45 -12.72 -7.06
C GLY A 277 -17.98 -12.26 -7.01
N SER A 278 -17.77 -10.94 -6.94
CA SER A 278 -16.43 -10.35 -6.82
C SER A 278 -15.89 -10.30 -5.38
N ALA A 279 -16.64 -10.72 -4.36
CA ALA A 279 -16.17 -10.70 -2.97
C ALA A 279 -15.03 -11.71 -2.72
N ASP A 280 -14.17 -11.42 -1.74
CA ASP A 280 -13.12 -12.34 -1.31
C ASP A 280 -13.66 -13.38 -0.35
N ALA A 281 -13.53 -14.66 -0.69
CA ALA A 281 -13.98 -15.74 0.17
C ALA A 281 -12.84 -16.25 1.05
N VAL A 282 -12.91 -16.00 2.35
CA VAL A 282 -11.93 -16.47 3.34
C VAL A 282 -12.58 -17.55 4.20
N ILE A 283 -11.93 -18.71 4.29
CA ILE A 283 -12.49 -19.85 5.03
C ILE A 283 -11.95 -19.88 6.46
N LEU A 284 -12.84 -20.11 7.42
CA LEU A 284 -12.54 -20.37 8.83
C LEU A 284 -12.86 -21.82 9.20
N THR A 285 -11.99 -22.47 9.97
CA THR A 285 -12.22 -23.85 10.43
C THR A 285 -11.53 -24.16 11.75
N CYS A 286 -12.03 -25.16 12.47
CA CYS A 286 -11.32 -25.77 13.60
C CYS A 286 -10.40 -26.93 13.19
N GLN A 287 -10.48 -27.41 11.95
CA GLN A 287 -9.76 -28.61 11.50
C GLN A 287 -8.50 -28.24 10.71
N GLU A 288 -7.34 -28.70 11.19
CA GLU A 288 -6.05 -28.55 10.51
C GLU A 288 -5.83 -29.56 9.37
N ASP A 289 -6.83 -29.72 8.49
CA ASP A 289 -6.70 -30.55 7.29
C ASP A 289 -6.25 -29.73 6.08
N GLU A 290 -4.96 -29.87 5.76
CA GLU A 290 -4.33 -29.21 4.62
C GLU A 290 -4.96 -29.63 3.28
N ALA A 291 -5.44 -30.87 3.15
CA ALA A 291 -6.07 -31.34 1.90
C ALA A 291 -7.39 -30.59 1.65
N THR A 292 -8.19 -30.41 2.70
CA THR A 292 -9.42 -29.62 2.66
C THR A 292 -9.14 -28.15 2.38
N ALA A 293 -8.11 -27.55 2.99
CA ALA A 293 -7.71 -26.17 2.73
C ALA A 293 -7.32 -25.96 1.25
N ILE A 294 -6.53 -26.86 0.67
CA ILE A 294 -6.15 -26.81 -0.75
C ILE A 294 -7.38 -26.93 -1.65
N ARG A 295 -8.33 -27.82 -1.32
CA ARG A 295 -9.59 -27.97 -2.07
C ARG A 295 -10.39 -26.66 -2.06
N CYS A 296 -10.48 -25.97 -0.93
CA CYS A 296 -11.14 -24.67 -0.85
C CYS A 296 -10.49 -23.63 -1.77
N LEU A 297 -9.15 -23.55 -1.77
CA LEU A 297 -8.42 -22.62 -2.64
C LEU A 297 -8.62 -22.97 -4.14
N GLN A 298 -8.62 -24.27 -4.48
CA GLN A 298 -8.90 -24.75 -5.83
C GLN A 298 -10.34 -24.47 -6.30
N MET A 299 -11.28 -24.32 -5.37
CA MET A 299 -12.66 -23.92 -5.66
C MET A 299 -12.85 -22.41 -5.83
N GLY A 300 -11.80 -21.61 -5.59
CA GLY A 300 -11.84 -20.14 -5.73
C GLY A 300 -11.83 -19.36 -4.41
N ALA A 301 -11.60 -20.01 -3.26
CA ALA A 301 -11.40 -19.27 -2.01
C ALA A 301 -10.11 -18.42 -2.06
N THR A 302 -10.20 -17.18 -1.57
CA THR A 302 -9.09 -16.21 -1.55
C THR A 302 -8.04 -16.56 -0.51
N ASP A 303 -8.45 -17.02 0.68
CA ASP A 303 -7.51 -17.45 1.74
C ASP A 303 -8.19 -18.42 2.73
N TYR A 304 -7.39 -18.97 3.64
CA TYR A 304 -7.82 -19.96 4.62
C TYR A 304 -7.18 -19.70 5.99
N LEU A 305 -7.99 -19.76 7.05
CA LEU A 305 -7.59 -19.45 8.42
C LEU A 305 -8.08 -20.53 9.41
N TYR A 306 -7.20 -20.91 10.33
CA TYR A 306 -7.55 -21.80 11.44
C TYR A 306 -8.07 -20.99 12.63
N LYS A 307 -9.24 -21.38 13.16
CA LYS A 307 -9.89 -20.77 14.33
C LYS A 307 -8.98 -20.79 15.57
N THR A 308 -8.14 -21.82 15.71
CA THR A 308 -7.15 -21.98 16.79
C THR A 308 -6.05 -20.92 16.76
N GLU A 309 -5.83 -20.25 15.64
CA GLU A 309 -4.77 -19.27 15.45
C GLU A 309 -5.29 -17.83 15.38
N LEU A 310 -6.59 -17.61 15.58
CA LEU A 310 -7.21 -16.31 15.46
C LEU A 310 -6.68 -15.32 16.50
N ARG A 311 -6.18 -14.21 15.97
CA ARG A 311 -5.81 -12.99 16.68
C ARG A 311 -6.23 -11.80 15.81
N ALA A 312 -6.46 -10.65 16.43
CA ALA A 312 -6.89 -9.43 15.74
C ALA A 312 -5.99 -9.09 14.53
N GLU A 313 -4.67 -9.18 14.73
CA GLU A 313 -3.66 -8.91 13.71
C GLU A 313 -3.76 -9.90 12.55
N LYS A 314 -3.92 -11.19 12.86
CA LYS A 314 -3.93 -12.25 11.84
C LYS A 314 -5.17 -12.21 10.98
N ILE A 315 -6.35 -12.08 11.58
CA ILE A 315 -7.61 -12.04 10.83
C ILE A 315 -7.74 -10.74 10.04
N GLY A 316 -7.48 -9.58 10.66
CA GLY A 316 -7.53 -8.29 9.99
C GLY A 316 -6.59 -8.24 8.79
N ARG A 317 -5.32 -8.64 9.00
CA ARG A 317 -4.33 -8.69 7.93
C ARG A 317 -4.73 -9.62 6.79
N THR A 318 -5.24 -10.82 7.07
CA THR A 318 -5.65 -11.75 6.01
C THR A 318 -6.80 -11.20 5.18
N LEU A 319 -7.80 -10.58 5.80
CA LEU A 319 -8.91 -9.96 5.07
C LEU A 319 -8.44 -8.78 4.22
N HIS A 320 -7.60 -7.92 4.80
CA HIS A 320 -7.02 -6.75 4.12
C HIS A 320 -6.18 -7.17 2.91
N ILE A 321 -5.24 -8.10 3.12
CA ILE A 321 -4.34 -8.60 2.07
C ILE A 321 -5.12 -9.35 0.99
N GLY A 322 -6.11 -10.16 1.37
CA GLY A 322 -7.00 -10.84 0.43
C GLY A 322 -7.64 -9.86 -0.54
N HIS A 323 -8.21 -8.78 0.00
CA HIS A 323 -8.83 -7.71 -0.77
C HIS A 323 -7.86 -7.00 -1.72
N LEU A 324 -6.67 -6.64 -1.24
CA LEU A 324 -5.64 -6.02 -2.08
C LEU A 324 -5.21 -6.93 -3.25
N ARG A 325 -5.12 -8.25 -3.05
CA ARG A 325 -4.75 -9.21 -4.12
C ARG A 325 -5.77 -9.25 -5.25
N LYS A 326 -7.06 -9.23 -4.92
CA LYS A 326 -8.12 -9.34 -5.93
C LYS A 326 -8.22 -8.05 -6.75
N ALA A 327 -8.08 -6.90 -6.09
CA ALA A 327 -7.89 -5.62 -6.78
C ALA A 327 -6.69 -5.68 -7.75
N GLN A 328 -5.56 -6.26 -7.32
CA GLN A 328 -4.36 -6.42 -8.15
C GLN A 328 -4.49 -7.47 -9.27
N THR A 329 -5.28 -8.52 -9.08
CA THR A 329 -5.52 -9.57 -10.08
C THR A 329 -6.31 -9.02 -11.26
N HIS A 330 -7.30 -8.15 -11.01
CA HIS A 330 -7.98 -7.39 -12.06
C HIS A 330 -7.00 -6.55 -12.91
N TYR A 331 -5.98 -5.97 -12.27
CA TYR A 331 -4.89 -5.25 -12.96
C TYR A 331 -3.94 -6.15 -13.76
N GLN A 332 -3.76 -7.43 -13.39
CA GLN A 332 -2.86 -8.37 -14.06
C GLN A 332 -3.54 -9.14 -15.20
N GLU A 333 -4.84 -9.42 -15.10
CA GLU A 333 -5.65 -10.04 -16.16
C GLU A 333 -5.83 -9.14 -17.38
N LEU A 334 -5.70 -7.82 -17.19
CA LEU A 334 -5.61 -6.81 -18.26
C LEU A 334 -4.25 -6.82 -19.00
N ILE A 335 -3.32 -7.76 -18.72
CA ILE A 335 -2.01 -7.89 -19.38
C ILE A 335 -1.84 -9.25 -20.14
N PRO A 336 -2.42 -9.44 -21.34
CA PRO A 336 -2.40 -10.74 -22.04
C PRO A 336 -1.21 -11.02 -22.98
N TRP A 337 -0.06 -10.32 -22.95
CA TRP A 337 0.84 -10.34 -24.13
C TRP A 337 2.26 -10.93 -23.96
N ARG A 338 2.65 -11.43 -22.78
CA ARG A 338 4.07 -11.73 -22.51
C ARG A 338 4.61 -13.12 -22.89
N GLN A 339 3.80 -14.07 -23.35
CA GLN A 339 4.28 -15.46 -23.57
C GLN A 339 4.55 -15.87 -25.03
N THR A 340 4.28 -15.05 -26.05
CA THR A 340 4.43 -15.49 -27.46
C THR A 340 5.73 -15.04 -28.15
N LEU A 341 6.79 -14.73 -27.41
CA LEU A 341 8.04 -14.18 -28.02
C LEU A 341 9.31 -15.01 -27.81
N ALA A 342 9.23 -16.22 -27.25
CA ALA A 342 10.41 -17.07 -27.07
C ALA A 342 10.56 -18.20 -28.10
N ALA A 343 9.58 -18.43 -28.99
CA ALA A 343 9.62 -19.56 -29.93
C ALA A 343 9.11 -19.14 -31.31
N ASP A 344 9.93 -18.40 -32.05
CA ASP A 344 10.30 -18.76 -33.42
C ASP A 344 11.13 -17.66 -34.08
N GLY A 345 12.37 -18.00 -34.40
CA GLY A 345 13.34 -17.16 -35.10
C GLY A 345 13.00 -16.96 -36.58
N SER A 346 11.78 -16.55 -36.91
CA SER A 346 11.39 -16.20 -38.28
C SER A 346 11.38 -14.67 -38.45
N ARG A 347 12.24 -14.20 -39.36
CA ARG A 347 12.26 -12.82 -39.85
C ARG A 347 10.93 -12.58 -40.58
N ILE A 348 9.98 -11.91 -39.94
CA ILE A 348 8.74 -11.44 -40.56
C ILE A 348 8.64 -9.92 -40.37
N GLY A 349 8.26 -9.26 -41.46
CA GLY A 349 8.44 -7.84 -41.71
C GLY A 349 7.74 -6.89 -40.74
N CYS A 350 8.15 -5.63 -40.88
CA CYS A 350 7.60 -4.46 -40.23
C CYS A 350 6.06 -4.42 -40.29
N ASP A 351 5.40 -4.75 -39.18
CA ASP A 351 4.15 -4.10 -38.79
C ASP A 351 4.27 -3.54 -37.37
N ARG A 352 3.95 -2.25 -37.24
CA ARG A 352 4.51 -1.32 -36.24
C ARG A 352 3.44 -0.80 -35.27
N ARG A 353 2.43 -1.61 -34.92
CA ARG A 353 1.38 -1.24 -33.95
C ARG A 353 1.13 -2.40 -32.99
N ARG A 354 1.56 -2.25 -31.72
CA ARG A 354 1.57 -3.33 -30.70
C ARG A 354 0.87 -2.99 -29.36
N HIS A 355 0.18 -1.85 -29.27
CA HIS A 355 -0.73 -1.49 -28.16
C HIS A 355 -1.96 -0.78 -28.76
N ALA A 356 -3.14 -0.92 -28.13
CA ALA A 356 -4.28 -0.05 -28.44
C ALA A 356 -3.89 1.39 -28.11
N ARG A 357 -4.06 2.27 -29.09
CA ARG A 357 -3.61 3.67 -29.03
C ARG A 357 -4.84 4.53 -29.14
N TYR A 358 -5.00 5.42 -28.18
CA TYR A 358 -6.19 6.27 -28.04
C TYR A 358 -5.84 7.69 -28.48
N ASN A 359 -6.79 8.33 -29.17
CA ASN A 359 -6.64 9.71 -29.61
C ASN A 359 -6.86 10.63 -28.41
N LEU A 360 -5.80 11.28 -27.93
CA LEU A 360 -5.93 12.29 -26.89
C LEU A 360 -6.18 13.66 -27.53
N THR A 361 -7.45 14.09 -27.60
CA THR A 361 -7.81 15.37 -28.23
C THR A 361 -7.48 16.60 -27.37
N LYS A 362 -7.03 16.39 -26.13
CA LYS A 362 -6.72 17.44 -25.15
C LYS A 362 -5.29 17.99 -25.34
N PRO A 363 -5.06 19.29 -25.10
CA PRO A 363 -3.72 19.87 -25.16
C PRO A 363 -2.82 19.26 -24.08
N ILE A 364 -1.53 19.15 -24.40
CA ILE A 364 -0.51 18.64 -23.49
C ILE A 364 0.49 19.75 -23.18
N PHE A 365 0.69 20.02 -21.90
CA PHE A 365 1.80 20.84 -21.43
C PHE A 365 3.05 19.99 -21.32
N VAL A 366 4.18 20.47 -21.83
CA VAL A 366 5.46 19.77 -21.78
C VAL A 366 6.49 20.65 -21.08
N VAL A 367 7.04 20.14 -19.98
CA VAL A 367 8.05 20.80 -19.16
C VAL A 367 9.33 19.96 -19.18
N PRO A 368 10.41 20.42 -19.84
CA PRO A 368 11.69 19.72 -19.80
C PRO A 368 12.25 19.66 -18.37
N VAL A 369 12.88 18.53 -18.02
CA VAL A 369 13.53 18.36 -16.72
C VAL A 369 15.04 18.52 -16.88
N LEU A 370 15.59 19.54 -16.22
CA LEU A 370 17.03 19.80 -16.17
C LEU A 370 17.75 18.84 -15.22
N PRO A 371 19.08 18.67 -15.34
CA PRO A 371 19.89 17.99 -14.33
C PRO A 371 19.61 18.53 -12.93
N GLY A 372 19.52 17.63 -11.94
CA GLY A 372 19.11 18.01 -10.58
C GLY A 372 17.60 18.14 -10.38
N ASN A 373 16.78 17.61 -11.31
CA ASN A 373 15.33 17.49 -11.18
C ASN A 373 14.58 18.83 -11.15
N ARG A 374 15.15 19.89 -11.72
CA ARG A 374 14.50 21.20 -11.82
C ARG A 374 13.66 21.32 -13.10
N PRO A 375 12.53 22.04 -13.09
CA PRO A 375 11.80 22.34 -14.32
C PRO A 375 12.55 23.38 -15.14
N ASP A 376 12.53 23.21 -16.47
CA ASP A 376 12.96 24.25 -17.41
C ASP A 376 11.78 25.13 -17.81
N ALA A 377 11.48 26.14 -16.99
CA ALA A 377 10.39 27.07 -17.26
C ALA A 377 10.58 27.87 -18.56
N ALA A 378 11.83 28.08 -19.02
CA ALA A 378 12.12 28.83 -20.24
C ALA A 378 11.75 28.07 -21.52
N HIS A 379 11.68 26.74 -21.42
CA HIS A 379 11.32 25.84 -22.53
C HIS A 379 10.01 25.09 -22.22
N LEU A 380 9.13 25.66 -21.42
CA LEU A 380 7.75 25.17 -21.31
C LEU A 380 7.04 25.37 -22.65
N MET A 381 6.32 24.34 -23.09
CA MET A 381 5.69 24.35 -24.41
C MET A 381 4.38 23.58 -24.43
N ASP A 382 3.49 23.99 -25.33
CA ASP A 382 2.30 23.23 -25.66
C ASP A 382 2.65 22.15 -26.69
N GLY A 383 2.01 21.01 -26.53
CA GLY A 383 2.09 19.87 -27.41
C GLY A 383 0.73 19.24 -27.62
N TYR A 384 0.68 18.32 -28.58
CA TYR A 384 -0.50 17.55 -28.89
C TYR A 384 -0.11 16.08 -28.96
N SER A 385 -1.00 15.18 -28.55
CA SER A 385 -0.80 13.76 -28.77
C SER A 385 -1.99 13.19 -29.49
N ASN A 386 -1.76 12.55 -30.63
CA ASN A 386 -2.82 11.78 -31.28
C ASN A 386 -2.78 10.31 -30.83
N ASP A 387 -1.97 9.97 -29.82
CA ASP A 387 -1.62 8.59 -29.55
C ASP A 387 -1.01 8.41 -28.15
N ILE A 388 -1.83 7.90 -27.23
CA ILE A 388 -1.43 7.46 -25.89
C ILE A 388 -1.69 5.95 -25.73
N SER A 389 -0.81 5.28 -24.98
CA SER A 389 -0.94 3.88 -24.59
C SER A 389 -0.35 3.67 -23.19
N VAL A 390 -0.65 2.54 -22.56
CA VAL A 390 -0.07 2.15 -21.25
C VAL A 390 1.46 2.18 -21.26
N GLY A 391 2.08 1.88 -22.41
CA GLY A 391 3.54 1.83 -22.56
C GLY A 391 4.22 3.16 -22.88
N GLY A 392 3.45 4.23 -23.08
CA GLY A 392 3.97 5.54 -23.46
C GLY A 392 3.05 6.35 -24.37
N ILE A 393 3.53 7.53 -24.76
CA ILE A 393 2.78 8.56 -25.46
C ILE A 393 3.60 9.13 -26.62
N SER A 394 2.97 9.43 -27.75
CA SER A 394 3.60 10.18 -28.84
C SER A 394 3.18 11.64 -28.74
N ILE A 395 4.14 12.55 -28.62
CA ILE A 395 3.87 13.99 -28.45
C ILE A 395 4.44 14.75 -29.63
N GLU A 396 3.63 15.58 -30.26
CA GLU A 396 4.07 16.54 -31.26
C GLU A 396 4.23 17.91 -30.62
N ILE A 397 5.42 18.47 -30.72
CA ILE A 397 5.77 19.79 -30.19
C ILE A 397 6.23 20.72 -31.33
N PRO A 398 6.19 22.05 -31.13
CA PRO A 398 6.77 23.01 -32.07
C PRO A 398 8.26 22.72 -32.35
N PRO A 399 8.78 23.13 -33.52
CA PRO A 399 10.19 22.95 -33.86
C PRO A 399 11.06 23.83 -32.97
N GLN A 400 11.47 23.29 -31.82
CA GLN A 400 12.37 23.94 -30.89
C GLN A 400 13.84 23.63 -31.20
N GLN A 401 14.72 24.58 -30.90
CA GLN A 401 16.15 24.31 -30.82
C GLN A 401 16.45 23.44 -29.57
N ARG A 402 17.03 22.26 -29.79
CA ARG A 402 17.54 21.26 -28.82
C ARG A 402 16.84 21.21 -27.45
N LEU A 403 16.08 20.13 -27.21
CA LEU A 403 15.67 19.73 -25.86
C LEU A 403 16.92 19.58 -24.95
N PRO A 404 16.95 20.23 -23.77
CA PRO A 404 18.10 20.20 -22.86
C PRO A 404 18.35 18.81 -22.23
N GLY A 405 17.36 17.92 -22.29
CA GLY A 405 17.42 16.56 -21.77
C GLY A 405 16.38 15.62 -22.39
N ARG A 406 16.45 14.33 -22.03
CA ARG A 406 15.49 13.30 -22.49
C ARG A 406 14.33 13.04 -21.53
N ARG A 407 14.31 13.67 -20.35
CA ARG A 407 13.24 13.54 -19.37
C ARG A 407 12.34 14.77 -19.42
N LEU A 408 11.03 14.55 -19.46
CA LEU A 408 10.02 15.59 -19.51
C LEU A 408 8.97 15.30 -18.43
N VAL A 409 8.35 16.34 -17.88
CA VAL A 409 7.06 16.24 -17.20
C VAL A 409 6.00 16.70 -18.20
N ILE A 410 4.94 15.92 -18.35
CA ILE A 410 3.81 16.26 -19.19
C ILE A 410 2.58 16.48 -18.33
N GLY A 411 1.75 17.45 -18.69
CA GLY A 411 0.44 17.70 -18.08
C GLY A 411 -0.66 17.57 -19.13
N VAL A 412 -1.72 16.83 -18.83
CA VAL A 412 -2.91 16.73 -19.68
C VAL A 412 -4.02 17.53 -19.02
N GLU A 413 -4.57 18.51 -19.73
CA GLU A 413 -5.66 19.33 -19.21
C GLU A 413 -6.95 18.53 -19.06
N ARG A 414 -7.65 18.74 -17.95
CA ARG A 414 -8.97 18.20 -17.63
C ARG A 414 -10.05 19.20 -18.03
N ASP A 415 -11.30 18.75 -18.07
CA ASP A 415 -12.43 19.59 -18.51
C ASP A 415 -12.79 20.70 -17.50
N ASP A 416 -12.29 20.58 -16.27
CA ASP A 416 -12.39 21.59 -15.19
C ASP A 416 -11.26 22.64 -15.23
N GLY A 417 -10.36 22.57 -16.23
CA GLY A 417 -9.20 23.46 -16.38
C GLY A 417 -8.03 23.13 -15.45
N GLN A 418 -8.09 22.04 -14.67
CA GLN A 418 -6.92 21.50 -13.97
C GLN A 418 -6.10 20.60 -14.90
N ALA A 419 -4.92 20.15 -14.49
CA ALA A 419 -4.11 19.26 -15.31
C ALA A 419 -3.55 18.11 -14.49
N ASP A 420 -3.54 16.92 -15.08
CA ASP A 420 -2.94 15.73 -14.50
C ASP A 420 -1.54 15.51 -15.09
N TYR A 421 -0.55 15.21 -14.24
CA TYR A 421 0.87 15.21 -14.60
C TYR A 421 1.53 13.83 -14.53
N ALA A 422 2.41 13.54 -15.48
CA ALA A 422 3.30 12.37 -15.46
C ALA A 422 4.71 12.70 -15.94
N THR A 423 5.68 11.93 -15.45
CA THR A 423 7.05 12.00 -15.95
C THR A 423 7.24 11.00 -17.10
N VAL A 424 7.83 11.46 -18.20
CA VAL A 424 8.12 10.64 -19.38
C VAL A 424 9.57 10.75 -19.82
N TYR A 425 10.04 9.72 -20.52
CA TYR A 425 11.37 9.63 -21.11
C TYR A 425 11.28 9.50 -22.63
N VAL A 426 11.99 10.38 -23.35
CA VAL A 426 12.04 10.41 -24.82
C VAL A 426 12.90 9.25 -25.33
N ARG A 427 12.28 8.32 -26.06
CA ARG A 427 12.95 7.18 -26.74
C ARG A 427 13.54 7.59 -28.08
N SER A 428 12.75 8.28 -28.89
CA SER A 428 13.13 8.77 -30.22
C SER A 428 12.51 10.12 -30.51
N MET A 429 13.14 10.84 -31.43
CA MET A 429 12.73 12.17 -31.87
C MET A 429 12.83 12.19 -33.40
N ASP A 430 11.71 12.46 -34.05
CA ASP A 430 11.61 12.51 -35.51
C ASP A 430 11.23 13.94 -35.94
N SER A 431 12.05 14.53 -36.80
CA SER A 431 11.77 15.86 -37.36
C SER A 431 10.76 15.74 -38.50
N LEU A 432 9.60 16.38 -38.34
CA LEU A 432 8.60 16.55 -39.39
C LEU A 432 8.71 17.98 -39.95
N ALA A 433 8.19 18.22 -41.15
CA ALA A 433 8.39 19.49 -41.87
C ALA A 433 8.08 20.76 -41.05
N ALA A 434 7.08 20.72 -40.14
CA ALA A 434 6.68 21.84 -39.30
C ALA A 434 6.60 21.52 -37.79
N ARG A 435 6.96 20.32 -37.35
CA ARG A 435 6.84 19.84 -35.95
C ARG A 435 7.91 18.82 -35.61
N ILE A 436 8.13 18.58 -34.32
CA ILE A 436 8.97 17.47 -33.85
C ILE A 436 8.06 16.45 -33.18
N ARG A 437 8.15 15.18 -33.60
CA ARG A 437 7.44 14.07 -32.95
C ARG A 437 8.36 13.37 -31.97
N LEU A 438 7.96 13.32 -30.71
CA LEU A 438 8.63 12.62 -29.62
C LEU A 438 7.88 11.32 -29.34
N SER A 439 8.59 10.20 -29.39
CA SER A 439 8.08 8.94 -28.86
C SER A 439 8.56 8.77 -27.43
N CYS A 440 7.65 8.87 -26.47
CA CYS A 440 7.94 8.89 -25.05
C CYS A 440 7.45 7.63 -24.35
N ALA A 441 8.13 7.24 -23.27
CA ALA A 441 7.72 6.19 -22.35
C ALA A 441 7.42 6.79 -20.98
N PHE A 442 6.40 6.30 -20.29
CA PHE A 442 6.19 6.66 -18.89
C PHE A 442 7.37 6.20 -18.04
N VAL A 443 7.83 7.08 -17.16
CA VAL A 443 8.93 6.77 -16.25
C VAL A 443 8.39 5.91 -15.11
N PRO A 444 9.10 4.82 -14.72
CA PRO A 444 8.70 4.00 -13.60
C PRO A 444 8.61 4.83 -12.30
N PRO A 445 7.74 4.46 -11.34
CA PRO A 445 7.51 5.25 -10.12
C PRO A 445 8.77 5.57 -9.29
N HIS A 446 9.80 4.73 -9.35
CA HIS A 446 11.05 4.94 -8.60
C HIS A 446 11.93 6.03 -9.20
N ASP A 447 11.89 6.23 -10.52
CA ASP A 447 12.67 7.23 -11.25
C ASP A 447 11.87 8.52 -11.49
N ASP A 448 10.60 8.52 -11.11
CA ASP A 448 9.68 9.63 -11.27
C ASP A 448 10.07 10.80 -10.35
N VAL A 449 10.19 12.01 -10.92
CA VAL A 449 10.50 13.21 -10.16
C VAL A 449 9.34 13.63 -9.26
N LEU A 450 8.11 13.32 -9.65
CA LEU A 450 6.86 13.65 -8.97
C LEU A 450 6.40 12.56 -7.99
N ARG A 451 7.28 11.60 -7.65
CA ARG A 451 6.96 10.56 -6.66
C ARG A 451 6.82 11.14 -5.27
N GLU A 452 5.96 10.55 -4.46
CA GLU A 452 5.61 11.04 -3.12
C GLU A 452 6.82 11.31 -2.19
N PRO A 453 7.86 10.46 -2.07
CA PRO A 453 9.01 10.76 -1.21
C PRO A 453 9.78 12.04 -1.59
N ASN A 454 9.68 12.48 -2.84
CA ASN A 454 10.28 13.72 -3.29
C ASN A 454 9.51 14.94 -2.83
N LEU A 455 8.20 14.79 -2.60
CA LEU A 455 7.25 15.87 -2.39
C LEU A 455 6.80 15.98 -0.93
N MET A 456 6.78 14.87 -0.20
CA MET A 456 6.34 14.78 1.20
C MET A 456 7.52 14.81 2.19
N PRO A 457 7.34 15.39 3.39
CA PRO A 457 8.33 15.31 4.46
C PRO A 457 8.63 13.85 4.85
N THR A 458 9.87 13.43 4.65
CA THR A 458 10.37 12.10 5.05
C THR A 458 11.41 12.23 6.16
N LEU A 459 11.52 11.22 7.02
CA LEU A 459 12.49 11.22 8.10
C LEU A 459 13.90 10.95 7.57
N ASP A 460 14.77 11.94 7.65
CA ASP A 460 16.20 11.77 7.46
C ASP A 460 16.81 11.14 8.72
N LEU A 461 17.13 9.85 8.66
CA LEU A 461 17.65 9.08 9.78
C LEU A 461 19.00 9.60 10.32
N ARG A 462 19.77 10.38 9.55
CA ARG A 462 21.06 10.91 10.02
C ARG A 462 20.88 12.17 10.85
N THR A 463 19.96 13.03 10.44
CA THR A 463 19.70 14.31 11.12
C THR A 463 18.51 14.24 12.08
N CYS A 464 17.73 13.16 12.00
CA CYS A 464 16.42 12.99 12.61
C CYS A 464 15.48 14.17 12.31
N ARG A 465 15.52 14.70 11.08
CA ARG A 465 14.63 15.80 10.65
C ARG A 465 13.66 15.32 9.59
N LEU A 466 12.45 15.88 9.60
CA LEU A 466 11.44 15.63 8.58
C LEU A 466 11.61 16.65 7.44
N LYS A 467 11.96 16.19 6.25
CA LYS A 467 12.09 17.03 5.05
C LYS A 467 11.82 16.23 3.77
N PRO A 468 11.34 16.86 2.70
CA PRO A 468 11.25 16.21 1.39
C PRO A 468 12.63 15.78 0.87
N GLN A 469 12.67 14.77 -0.01
CA GLN A 469 13.93 14.36 -0.64
C GLN A 469 14.41 15.37 -1.69
N LEU A 470 13.50 16.09 -2.36
CA LEU A 470 13.90 17.18 -3.23
C LEU A 470 14.24 18.43 -2.40
N PRO A 471 15.26 19.19 -2.81
CA PRO A 471 15.57 20.50 -2.22
C PRO A 471 14.38 21.46 -2.30
N ALA A 472 14.20 22.30 -1.28
CA ALA A 472 13.07 23.22 -1.18
C ALA A 472 12.99 24.21 -2.37
N ASP A 473 14.15 24.65 -2.88
CA ASP A 473 14.26 25.50 -4.07
C ASP A 473 13.81 24.78 -5.36
N VAL A 474 14.00 23.46 -5.46
CA VAL A 474 13.52 22.66 -6.59
C VAL A 474 12.00 22.52 -6.52
N LEU A 475 11.47 22.22 -5.34
CA LEU A 475 10.02 22.11 -5.12
C LEU A 475 9.31 23.45 -5.39
N HIS A 476 9.88 24.55 -4.93
CA HIS A 476 9.36 25.89 -5.21
C HIS A 476 9.39 26.22 -6.71
N ALA A 477 10.41 25.79 -7.45
CA ALA A 477 10.44 25.96 -8.90
C ALA A 477 9.32 25.20 -9.62
N TRP A 478 8.99 23.98 -9.16
CA TRP A 478 7.87 23.21 -9.70
C TRP A 478 6.50 23.79 -9.31
N GLU A 479 6.38 24.37 -8.12
CA GLU A 479 5.20 25.14 -7.69
C GLU A 479 4.99 26.37 -8.57
N GLN A 480 6.06 27.12 -8.88
CA GLN A 480 5.98 28.30 -9.76
C GLN A 480 5.53 27.97 -11.19
N VAL A 481 5.86 26.77 -11.69
CA VAL A 481 5.42 26.29 -13.00
C VAL A 481 3.97 25.73 -12.95
N GLY A 482 3.39 25.60 -11.76
CA GLY A 482 2.00 25.17 -11.55
C GLY A 482 1.80 23.65 -11.48
N VAL A 483 2.88 22.87 -11.51
CA VAL A 483 2.80 21.39 -11.41
C VAL A 483 2.55 20.94 -9.98
N LEU A 484 3.12 21.64 -9.01
CA LEU A 484 2.98 21.31 -7.59
C LEU A 484 2.11 22.34 -6.87
N ARG A 485 1.28 21.85 -5.93
CA ARG A 485 0.56 22.69 -4.96
C ARG A 485 1.13 22.47 -3.58
N ARG A 486 1.56 23.52 -2.89
CA ARG A 486 2.05 23.41 -1.51
C ARG A 486 0.92 23.09 -0.54
N VAL A 487 1.14 22.13 0.37
CA VAL A 487 0.14 21.66 1.35
C VAL A 487 0.78 21.56 2.74
N LEU A 488 0.03 21.97 3.77
CA LEU A 488 0.38 21.69 5.17
C LEU A 488 0.00 20.23 5.47
N VAL A 489 1.00 19.38 5.68
CA VAL A 489 0.80 17.94 5.92
C VAL A 489 0.49 17.68 7.38
N ASN A 490 1.28 18.24 8.29
CA ASN A 490 1.10 18.07 9.72
C ASN A 490 1.88 19.14 10.49
N ARG A 491 1.84 19.09 11.83
CA ARG A 491 2.74 19.80 12.73
C ARG A 491 3.52 18.82 13.57
N ALA A 492 4.80 19.06 13.73
CA ALA A 492 5.68 18.23 14.55
C ALA A 492 6.35 19.06 15.64
N TYR A 493 6.51 18.44 16.81
CA TYR A 493 7.38 18.98 17.84
C TYR A 493 8.82 18.59 17.56
N THR A 494 9.70 19.58 17.48
CA THR A 494 11.14 19.40 17.24
C THR A 494 11.96 19.94 18.40
N CYS A 495 13.21 19.50 18.47
CA CYS A 495 14.17 19.95 19.46
C CYS A 495 14.40 21.46 19.35
N PRO A 496 14.31 22.22 20.45
CA PRO A 496 14.49 23.67 20.42
C PRO A 496 15.89 24.11 19.99
N GLU A 497 16.90 23.27 20.18
CA GLU A 497 18.30 23.61 19.88
C GLU A 497 18.69 23.21 18.44
N CYS A 498 18.36 21.98 18.04
CA CYS A 498 18.87 21.44 16.77
C CYS A 498 17.76 21.10 15.75
N GLY A 499 16.48 21.31 16.06
CA GLY A 499 15.35 21.01 15.16
C GLY A 499 15.18 19.52 14.81
N GLY A 500 15.90 18.61 15.47
CA GLY A 500 15.73 17.16 15.30
C GLY A 500 14.54 16.62 16.10
N LEU A 501 14.03 15.45 15.74
CA LEU A 501 12.89 14.83 16.40
C LEU A 501 13.25 14.40 17.84
N PRO A 502 12.42 14.74 18.84
CA PRO A 502 12.52 14.21 20.17
C PRO A 502 11.66 12.96 20.37
N THR A 503 12.03 12.16 21.37
CA THR A 503 11.14 11.15 21.98
C THR A 503 10.51 11.75 23.22
N PHE A 504 9.22 11.52 23.43
CA PHE A 504 8.51 11.98 24.63
C PHE A 504 8.28 10.84 25.60
N ARG A 505 8.44 11.12 26.89
CA ARG A 505 8.27 10.16 27.98
C ARG A 505 7.86 10.87 29.26
N THR A 506 7.47 10.09 30.26
CA THR A 506 7.29 10.58 31.64
C THR A 506 8.64 10.90 32.28
N GLY A 507 8.78 12.08 32.88
CA GLY A 507 10.00 12.54 33.52
C GLY A 507 9.81 13.76 34.42
N CYS A 508 10.91 14.26 34.94
CA CYS A 508 10.95 15.42 35.82
C CYS A 508 10.66 16.71 35.03
N PRO A 509 9.64 17.52 35.41
CA PRO A 509 9.35 18.79 34.74
C PRO A 509 10.47 19.82 34.85
N ASN A 510 11.31 19.73 35.88
CA ASN A 510 12.37 20.71 36.13
C ASN A 510 13.61 20.47 35.25
N CYS A 511 14.15 19.26 35.27
CA CYS A 511 15.40 18.94 34.55
C CYS A 511 15.24 18.03 33.32
N GLY A 512 14.04 17.47 33.06
CA GLY A 512 13.82 16.56 31.92
C GLY A 512 14.25 15.11 32.13
N SER A 513 14.82 14.77 33.29
CA SER A 513 15.31 13.42 33.59
C SER A 513 14.16 12.42 33.75
N ALA A 514 14.34 11.20 33.21
CA ALA A 514 13.44 10.07 33.44
C ALA A 514 13.84 9.20 34.65
N ARG A 515 14.93 9.53 35.35
CA ARG A 515 15.29 8.84 36.60
C ARG A 515 14.37 9.33 37.70
N LEU A 516 13.24 8.65 37.84
CA LEU A 516 12.22 8.90 38.83
C LEU A 516 12.15 7.75 39.81
N SER A 517 12.13 8.05 41.10
CA SER A 517 11.90 7.06 42.16
C SER A 517 10.61 7.39 42.90
N SER A 518 9.71 6.41 43.01
CA SER A 518 8.50 6.57 43.83
C SER A 518 8.81 6.22 45.28
N SER A 519 8.46 7.12 46.19
CA SER A 519 8.45 6.78 47.61
C SER A 519 7.23 5.93 47.91
N ARG A 520 7.34 4.90 48.75
CA ARG A 520 6.18 4.17 49.27
C ARG A 520 5.76 4.78 50.60
N LEU A 521 4.45 4.92 50.78
CA LEU A 521 3.83 5.30 52.04
C LEU A 521 3.12 4.08 52.63
N ILE A 522 3.01 4.00 53.95
CA ILE A 522 2.17 3.03 54.64
C ILE A 522 0.95 3.74 55.20
N HIS A 523 -0.24 3.24 54.91
CA HIS A 523 -1.49 3.62 55.56
C HIS A 523 -1.88 2.52 56.56
N HIS A 524 -1.68 2.77 57.86
CA HIS A 524 -2.03 1.84 58.93
C HIS A 524 -3.50 2.00 59.34
N PHE A 525 -4.31 0.97 59.11
CA PHE A 525 -5.77 1.01 59.22
C PHE A 525 -6.26 1.32 60.64
N ALA A 526 -5.67 0.68 61.66
CA ALA A 526 -6.18 0.76 63.03
C ALA A 526 -6.04 2.17 63.64
N CYS A 527 -5.06 2.96 63.20
CA CYS A 527 -4.83 4.31 63.74
C CYS A 527 -4.93 5.42 62.69
N ALA A 528 -5.24 5.08 61.44
CA ALA A 528 -5.29 5.98 60.28
C ALA A 528 -4.02 6.84 60.11
N HIS A 529 -2.85 6.30 60.45
CA HIS A 529 -1.58 7.02 60.22
C HIS A 529 -1.06 6.72 58.81
N VAL A 530 -0.67 7.77 58.09
CA VAL A 530 -0.01 7.69 56.78
C VAL A 530 1.37 8.32 56.90
N GLY A 531 2.42 7.58 56.54
CA GLY A 531 3.81 8.04 56.63
C GLY A 531 4.73 7.26 55.68
N PHE A 532 6.00 7.66 55.57
CA PHE A 532 6.96 6.95 54.70
C PHE A 532 7.28 5.58 55.27
N VAL A 533 7.55 4.59 54.42
CA VAL A 533 7.95 3.25 54.90
C VAL A 533 9.11 3.33 55.90
N ALA A 534 10.08 4.23 55.67
CA ALA A 534 11.20 4.46 56.58
C ALA A 534 10.78 4.90 58.01
N ASP A 535 9.63 5.54 58.17
CA ASP A 535 9.11 5.96 59.48
C ASP A 535 8.51 4.77 60.26
N PHE A 536 8.28 3.64 59.60
CA PHE A 536 7.73 2.42 60.18
C PHE A 536 8.82 1.34 60.38
N GLU A 537 10.02 1.49 59.83
CA GLU A 537 11.09 0.47 59.92
C GLU A 537 11.85 0.57 61.25
N GLU A 538 11.66 -0.41 62.13
CA GLU A 538 12.57 -0.73 63.24
C GLU A 538 13.36 -2.02 62.93
N VAL A 539 14.31 -2.40 63.79
CA VAL A 539 15.23 -3.53 63.56
C VAL A 539 14.46 -4.83 63.24
N ASN A 540 14.42 -5.21 61.96
CA ASN A 540 13.72 -6.38 61.40
C ASN A 540 12.19 -6.41 61.58
N GLU A 541 11.53 -5.31 61.92
CA GLU A 541 10.06 -5.26 62.03
C GLU A 541 9.48 -3.91 61.59
N LEU A 542 8.24 -3.93 61.10
CA LEU A 542 7.47 -2.71 60.89
C LEU A 542 6.71 -2.37 62.18
N VAL A 543 6.89 -1.13 62.66
CA VAL A 543 6.27 -0.58 63.87
C VAL A 543 5.57 0.73 63.54
N CYS A 544 4.28 0.86 63.84
CA CYS A 544 3.58 2.11 63.57
C CYS A 544 4.07 3.22 64.52
N PRO A 545 4.58 4.37 64.02
CA PRO A 545 5.12 5.43 64.90
C PRO A 545 4.02 6.12 65.73
N LYS A 546 2.76 6.06 65.31
CA LYS A 546 1.62 6.69 66.01
C LYS A 546 1.11 5.85 67.19
N CYS A 547 0.86 4.55 66.99
CA CYS A 547 0.23 3.69 68.00
C CYS A 547 1.14 2.56 68.51
N ARG A 548 2.37 2.46 67.99
CA ARG A 548 3.38 1.46 68.33
C ARG A 548 2.93 0.00 68.11
N ALA A 549 1.98 -0.22 67.19
CA ALA A 549 1.58 -1.56 66.76
C ALA A 549 2.76 -2.26 66.07
N ARG A 550 2.97 -3.54 66.38
CA ARG A 550 4.08 -4.38 65.90
C ARG A 550 3.54 -5.62 65.19
N GLY A 551 4.38 -6.28 64.39
CA GLY A 551 4.00 -7.49 63.67
C GLY A 551 2.87 -7.26 62.66
N MET A 552 2.77 -6.04 62.13
CA MET A 552 1.70 -5.64 61.21
C MET A 552 1.80 -6.43 59.90
N ILE A 553 0.65 -6.88 59.40
CA ILE A 553 0.51 -7.68 58.18
C ILE A 553 -0.05 -6.81 57.05
N VAL A 554 0.63 -6.81 55.90
CA VAL A 554 0.18 -6.11 54.68
C VAL A 554 -1.20 -6.64 54.26
N GLY A 555 -2.13 -5.74 53.94
CA GLY A 555 -3.49 -6.04 53.51
C GLY A 555 -4.48 -6.33 54.65
N SER A 556 -4.00 -6.63 55.86
CA SER A 556 -4.83 -6.82 57.05
C SER A 556 -4.75 -5.64 58.01
N ASP A 557 -3.55 -5.16 58.31
CA ASP A 557 -3.30 -4.09 59.27
C ASP A 557 -2.95 -2.77 58.56
N PHE A 558 -2.35 -2.84 57.38
CA PHE A 558 -1.97 -1.66 56.60
C PHE A 558 -1.93 -1.94 55.10
N GLU A 559 -1.94 -0.87 54.29
CA GLU A 559 -1.68 -0.93 52.84
C GLU A 559 -0.54 0.00 52.44
N TYR A 560 0.05 -0.27 51.26
CA TYR A 560 1.01 0.64 50.65
C TYR A 560 0.28 1.66 49.76
N LEU A 561 0.57 2.94 49.96
CA LEU A 561 0.15 4.00 49.05
C LEU A 561 1.35 4.47 48.22
N ASN A 562 1.07 4.93 47.01
CA ASN A 562 2.06 5.61 46.19
C ASN A 562 2.34 6.99 46.78
N GLY A 563 3.56 7.21 47.25
CA GLY A 563 4.04 8.51 47.72
C GLY A 563 4.54 9.39 46.57
N PRO A 564 5.04 10.60 46.90
CA PRO A 564 5.59 11.50 45.91
C PRO A 564 6.76 10.85 45.17
N VAL A 565 6.78 11.09 43.87
CA VAL A 565 7.88 10.75 42.97
C VAL A 565 8.99 11.77 43.18
N ARG A 566 10.23 11.31 43.30
CA ARG A 566 11.43 12.14 43.40
C ARG A 566 12.27 11.99 42.14
N CYS A 567 12.86 13.08 41.68
CA CYS A 567 13.87 13.02 40.63
C CYS A 567 15.21 12.56 41.22
N GLY A 568 15.91 11.68 40.51
CA GLY A 568 17.25 11.23 40.86
C GLY A 568 18.38 12.17 40.41
N GLU A 569 18.05 13.23 39.66
CA GLU A 569 19.03 14.18 39.08
C GLU A 569 18.83 15.62 39.58
N CYS A 570 17.72 15.93 40.26
CA CYS A 570 17.47 17.24 40.88
C CYS A 570 16.52 17.12 42.07
N ASP A 571 16.32 18.23 42.80
CA ASP A 571 15.51 18.25 44.03
C ASP A 571 13.99 18.26 43.80
N TRP A 572 13.53 18.01 42.58
CA TRP A 572 12.10 17.98 42.29
C TRP A 572 11.42 16.76 42.91
N SER A 573 10.32 16.98 43.62
CA SER A 573 9.45 15.92 44.13
C SER A 573 7.98 16.31 44.06
N ASP A 574 7.15 15.47 43.45
CA ASP A 574 5.70 15.66 43.38
C ASP A 574 4.99 14.33 43.11
N SER A 575 3.68 14.31 43.24
CA SER A 575 2.82 13.17 42.90
C SER A 575 2.70 12.93 41.38
N THR A 576 2.86 13.98 40.56
CA THR A 576 2.61 13.91 39.11
C THR A 576 3.85 14.28 38.28
N PRO A 577 4.57 13.31 37.70
CA PRO A 577 5.62 13.60 36.73
C PRO A 577 5.04 14.17 35.42
N ALA A 578 5.88 14.85 34.63
CA ALA A 578 5.49 15.54 33.41
C ALA A 578 5.98 14.83 32.14
N THR A 579 5.44 15.23 30.99
CA THR A 579 5.95 14.80 29.68
C THR A 579 7.22 15.60 29.35
N VAL A 580 8.32 14.89 29.12
CA VAL A 580 9.63 15.44 28.79
C VAL A 580 10.13 14.86 27.48
N GLY A 581 10.74 15.71 26.66
CA GLY A 581 11.37 15.35 25.40
C GLY A 581 12.85 15.03 25.58
N GLN A 582 13.36 14.03 24.85
CA GLN A 582 14.79 13.85 24.60
C GLN A 582 15.06 13.86 23.11
N CYS A 583 15.91 14.78 22.66
CA CYS A 583 16.29 14.85 21.26
C CYS A 583 17.08 13.60 20.83
N LEU A 584 16.69 13.01 19.69
CA LEU A 584 17.42 11.88 19.10
C LEU A 584 18.73 12.28 18.43
N THR A 585 18.94 13.57 18.16
CA THR A 585 20.13 14.10 17.49
C THR A 585 21.17 14.63 18.47
N CYS A 586 20.78 15.50 19.40
CA CYS A 586 21.71 16.16 20.33
C CYS A 586 21.57 15.71 21.78
N GLU A 587 20.71 14.72 22.06
CA GLU A 587 20.46 14.14 23.38
C GLU A 587 19.91 15.11 24.45
N LEU A 588 19.66 16.37 24.09
CA LEU A 588 19.10 17.38 24.98
C LEU A 588 17.78 16.87 25.58
N GLN A 589 17.69 16.96 26.90
CA GLN A 589 16.46 16.72 27.65
C GLN A 589 15.78 18.05 27.94
N PHE A 590 14.48 18.12 27.69
CA PHE A 590 13.71 19.35 27.88
C PHE A 590 12.25 19.04 28.24
N PRO A 591 11.58 19.90 29.02
CA PRO A 591 10.14 19.80 29.23
C PRO A 591 9.39 20.03 27.92
N MET A 592 8.26 19.34 27.70
CA MET A 592 7.49 19.41 26.44
C MET A 592 7.15 20.85 26.01
N GLN A 593 6.93 21.77 26.96
CA GLN A 593 6.62 23.17 26.69
C GLN A 593 7.75 23.93 25.99
N ARG A 594 8.99 23.42 26.05
CA ARG A 594 10.13 23.98 25.32
C ARG A 594 10.30 23.38 23.92
N ALA A 595 9.51 22.39 23.53
CA ALA A 595 9.55 21.85 22.18
C ALA A 595 9.12 22.92 21.17
N ARG A 596 9.78 22.96 20.00
CA ARG A 596 9.39 23.86 18.92
C ARG A 596 8.32 23.18 18.07
N GLU A 597 7.19 23.84 17.85
CA GLU A 597 6.20 23.37 16.88
C GLU A 597 6.62 23.83 15.48
N GLU A 598 6.76 22.90 14.54
CA GLU A 598 7.09 23.17 13.14
C GLU A 598 6.03 22.59 12.21
N ASP A 599 5.56 23.43 11.28
CA ASP A 599 4.68 23.01 10.18
C ASP A 599 5.47 22.14 9.20
N LEU A 600 5.01 20.90 9.01
CA LEU A 600 5.51 19.99 8.00
C LEU A 600 4.82 20.28 6.69
N ILE A 601 5.57 20.85 5.75
CA ILE A 601 5.08 21.24 4.44
C ILE A 601 5.44 20.17 3.41
N GLY A 602 4.44 19.71 2.66
CA GLY A 602 4.59 18.87 1.49
C GLY A 602 4.07 19.56 0.22
N TYR A 603 4.12 18.83 -0.90
CA TYR A 603 3.63 19.28 -2.19
C TYR A 603 2.73 18.23 -2.84
N HIS A 604 1.52 18.60 -3.21
CA HIS A 604 0.59 17.76 -3.95
C HIS A 604 0.80 17.92 -5.46
N VAL A 605 0.53 16.85 -6.21
CA VAL A 605 0.46 16.85 -7.68
C VAL A 605 -0.70 15.96 -8.10
N ASP A 606 -1.54 16.46 -9.00
CA ASP A 606 -2.59 15.65 -9.61
C ASP A 606 -1.92 14.74 -10.65
N ARG A 607 -2.01 13.42 -10.48
CA ARG A 607 -1.22 12.45 -11.23
C ARG A 607 -1.98 11.97 -12.45
N LEU A 608 -1.31 11.97 -13.59
CA LEU A 608 -1.85 11.40 -14.81
C LEU A 608 -1.84 9.87 -14.70
N ASP A 609 -3.04 9.28 -14.67
CA ASP A 609 -3.22 7.86 -14.89
C ASP A 609 -3.48 7.59 -16.38
N PRO A 610 -2.54 6.96 -17.11
CA PRO A 610 -2.72 6.62 -18.50
C PRO A 610 -3.92 5.70 -18.77
N LEU A 611 -4.41 4.95 -17.77
CA LEU A 611 -5.57 4.07 -17.90
C LEU A 611 -6.90 4.83 -17.78
N ALA A 612 -6.96 5.85 -16.90
CA ALA A 612 -8.16 6.69 -16.75
C ALA A 612 -8.50 7.47 -18.03
N LEU A 613 -7.49 7.81 -18.85
CA LEU A 613 -7.68 8.44 -20.17
C LEU A 613 -8.12 7.48 -21.26
N VAL A 614 -7.97 6.18 -21.03
CA VAL A 614 -8.25 5.11 -22.00
C VAL A 614 -9.71 4.64 -21.91
N ASP A 615 -10.30 4.66 -20.71
CA ASP A 615 -11.68 4.24 -20.46
C ASP A 615 -12.75 5.31 -20.77
N SER A 616 -12.34 6.54 -21.10
CA SER A 616 -13.25 7.67 -21.39
C SER A 616 -13.75 7.74 -22.84
N HIS A 617 -13.61 6.68 -23.65
CA HIS A 617 -13.98 6.64 -25.07
C HIS A 617 -14.78 5.40 -25.49
#